data_AF-A0A831PIG2-F1
#
_entry.id   AF-A0A831PIG2-F1
#
_cell.length_a   1.000
_cell.length_b   1.000
_cell.length_c   1.000
_cell.angle_alpha   90.00
_cell.angle_beta   90.00
_cell.angle_gamma   90.00
#
_symmetry.space_group_name_H-M   'P 1'
#
loop_
_entity.id
_entity.type
_entity.pdbx_description
1 polymer ?
#
loop_
_entity_poly.entity_id
_entity_poly.type
_entity_poly.pdbx_seq_one_letter_code
_entity_poly.pdbx_strand_id
1 'polypeptide(L)'
;MRLFVLPFALMLLFISCNKKQETDNEHAQESNLVYGGDFSIMKKLEDLGGQYKINGEVKEGFEIFRENGYTWCRLRIFHTPNREGPVCNDLDYTIALAQKARQFGFKIFLNFHYSDTWADPGKQFTPKVWENLTFETLTDSVYQYTKNVMQAMKSAGVFPEMVQIGNEINNGMIWPQGRLWENGNARWEELSALLKAGIRGVKEVKDGAEIPIMIHAATGGDLVESDNFYS
;
A
#
# COMPACT_ATOMS: atom_id res chain seq x y z
N MET A 1 75.87 -37.89 -51.68
CA MET A 1 74.50 -37.58 -52.11
C MET A 1 73.67 -37.36 -50.85
N ARG A 2 73.09 -36.14 -50.67
CA ARG A 2 72.32 -35.61 -49.51
C ARG A 2 73.18 -35.39 -48.24
N LEU A 3 73.46 -34.19 -47.70
CA LEU A 3 72.72 -32.91 -47.52
C LEU A 3 71.31 -33.15 -46.99
N PHE A 4 71.08 -33.04 -45.68
CA PHE A 4 69.81 -32.69 -45.00
C PHE A 4 70.13 -32.48 -43.49
N VAL A 5 70.20 -31.25 -42.97
CA VAL A 5 69.15 -30.30 -42.52
C VAL A 5 68.93 -30.39 -40.99
N LEU A 6 69.26 -29.28 -40.32
CA LEU A 6 68.93 -28.92 -38.94
C LEU A 6 67.43 -29.13 -38.66
N PRO A 7 67.02 -29.68 -37.51
CA PRO A 7 65.70 -29.42 -36.99
C PRO A 7 65.72 -28.12 -36.17
N PHE A 8 64.91 -27.19 -36.63
CA PHE A 8 64.55 -25.92 -36.04
C PHE A 8 63.81 -26.17 -34.70
N ALA A 9 64.36 -25.68 -33.58
CA ALA A 9 63.67 -25.70 -32.30
C ALA A 9 62.61 -24.60 -32.30
N LEU A 10 61.34 -24.97 -32.52
CA LEU A 10 60.20 -24.07 -32.42
C LEU A 10 59.79 -23.93 -30.95
N MET A 11 60.21 -22.85 -30.32
CA MET A 11 59.84 -22.50 -28.95
C MET A 11 58.41 -21.92 -28.95
N LEU A 12 57.42 -22.75 -28.63
CA LEU A 12 56.04 -22.33 -28.41
C LEU A 12 55.90 -21.78 -26.99
N LEU A 13 55.82 -20.45 -26.89
CA LEU A 13 55.42 -19.74 -25.67
C LEU A 13 53.94 -20.02 -25.37
N PHE A 14 53.68 -20.91 -24.41
CA PHE A 14 52.37 -21.02 -23.79
C PHE A 14 52.15 -19.82 -22.86
N ILE A 15 51.44 -18.81 -23.34
CA ILE A 15 50.88 -17.75 -22.49
C ILE A 15 49.73 -18.39 -21.70
N SER A 16 50.03 -18.80 -20.47
CA SER A 16 49.03 -19.23 -19.50
C SER A 16 48.26 -18.00 -19.01
N CYS A 17 47.04 -17.82 -19.53
CA CYS A 17 46.08 -16.88 -18.95
C CYS A 17 45.60 -17.44 -17.60
N ASN A 18 46.25 -17.03 -16.53
CA ASN A 18 45.81 -17.29 -15.17
C ASN A 18 44.64 -16.33 -14.84
N LYS A 19 43.42 -16.64 -15.31
CA LYS A 19 42.22 -15.97 -14.80
C LYS A 19 41.89 -16.58 -13.44
N LYS A 20 42.20 -15.82 -12.39
CA LYS A 20 41.63 -15.98 -11.05
C LYS A 20 40.12 -16.12 -11.22
N GLN A 21 39.60 -17.28 -10.83
CA GLN A 21 38.17 -17.50 -10.74
C GLN A 21 37.72 -16.82 -9.45
N GLU A 22 37.35 -15.54 -9.55
CA GLU A 22 36.57 -14.89 -8.50
C GLU A 22 35.22 -15.60 -8.48
N THR A 23 35.00 -16.36 -7.40
CA THR A 23 33.69 -16.87 -7.06
C THR A 23 32.86 -15.68 -6.62
N ASP A 24 32.15 -15.06 -7.56
CA ASP A 24 31.08 -14.12 -7.25
C ASP A 24 30.01 -14.91 -6.50
N ASN A 25 30.02 -14.78 -5.18
CA ASN A 25 28.89 -15.08 -4.33
C ASN A 25 27.82 -14.02 -4.66
N GLU A 26 27.09 -14.23 -5.75
CA GLU A 26 25.80 -13.58 -5.98
C GLU A 26 24.86 -14.04 -4.87
N HIS A 27 24.89 -13.34 -3.73
CA HIS A 27 23.70 -13.23 -2.91
C HIS A 27 22.64 -12.62 -3.82
N ALA A 28 21.77 -13.46 -4.38
CA ALA A 28 20.52 -13.03 -4.98
C ALA A 28 19.79 -12.23 -3.91
N GLN A 29 19.90 -10.91 -4.00
CA GLN A 29 19.17 -9.98 -3.15
C GLN A 29 17.70 -10.22 -3.48
N GLU A 30 16.98 -10.90 -2.59
CA GLU A 30 15.52 -11.01 -2.71
C GLU A 30 14.98 -9.61 -2.95
N SER A 31 14.29 -9.42 -4.07
CA SER A 31 13.77 -8.11 -4.43
C SER A 31 12.75 -7.69 -3.37
N ASN A 32 12.93 -6.52 -2.77
CA ASN A 32 11.95 -5.90 -1.86
C ASN A 32 10.66 -5.44 -2.59
N LEU A 33 10.38 -5.96 -3.78
CA LEU A 33 9.22 -5.57 -4.58
C LEU A 33 7.94 -6.16 -3.99
N VAL A 34 6.96 -5.28 -3.82
CA VAL A 34 5.62 -5.62 -3.35
C VAL A 34 4.70 -5.79 -4.56
N TYR A 35 4.20 -7.01 -4.76
CA TYR A 35 3.18 -7.31 -5.76
C TYR A 35 1.81 -7.39 -5.08
N GLY A 36 0.87 -6.54 -5.46
CA GLY A 36 -0.43 -6.48 -4.81
C GLY A 36 -1.51 -5.86 -5.68
N GLY A 37 -2.74 -5.93 -5.19
CA GLY A 37 -3.91 -5.35 -5.84
C GLY A 37 -4.84 -4.70 -4.82
N ASP A 38 -5.63 -3.72 -5.27
CA ASP A 38 -6.76 -3.20 -4.49
C ASP A 38 -7.98 -4.09 -4.75
N PHE A 39 -8.35 -4.88 -3.75
CA PHE A 39 -9.42 -5.88 -3.86
C PHE A 39 -10.70 -5.44 -3.15
N SER A 40 -10.81 -4.16 -2.79
CA SER A 40 -11.84 -3.69 -1.84
C SER A 40 -13.29 -3.94 -2.30
N ILE A 41 -13.55 -4.20 -3.58
CA ILE A 41 -14.90 -4.55 -4.09
C ILE A 41 -15.06 -6.02 -4.45
N MET A 42 -14.04 -6.86 -4.30
CA MET A 42 -14.08 -8.27 -4.68
C MET A 42 -15.26 -8.98 -4.04
N LYS A 43 -15.41 -8.87 -2.71
CA LYS A 43 -16.54 -9.45 -1.98
C LYS A 43 -17.88 -8.94 -2.50
N LYS A 44 -18.04 -7.62 -2.71
CA LYS A 44 -19.28 -7.04 -3.24
C LYS A 44 -19.61 -7.57 -4.63
N LEU A 45 -18.61 -7.73 -5.50
CA LEU A 45 -18.79 -8.29 -6.84
C LEU A 45 -19.25 -9.74 -6.76
N GLU A 46 -18.61 -10.56 -5.92
CA GLU A 46 -18.96 -11.97 -5.72
C GLU A 46 -20.36 -12.14 -5.09
N ASP A 47 -20.72 -11.33 -4.10
CA ASP A 47 -22.05 -11.31 -3.48
C ASP A 47 -23.15 -10.98 -4.51
N LEU A 48 -22.80 -10.23 -5.57
CA LEU A 48 -23.69 -9.89 -6.69
C LEU A 48 -23.64 -10.91 -7.83
N GLY A 49 -22.97 -12.05 -7.65
CA GLY A 49 -22.86 -13.11 -8.65
C GLY A 49 -21.73 -12.93 -9.67
N GLY A 50 -20.84 -11.96 -9.46
CA GLY A 50 -19.61 -11.81 -10.23
C GLY A 50 -18.71 -13.04 -10.06
N GLN A 51 -18.06 -13.45 -11.15
CA GLN A 51 -17.19 -14.63 -11.19
C GLN A 51 -15.83 -14.25 -11.75
N TYR A 52 -14.77 -14.71 -11.09
CA TYR A 52 -13.42 -14.66 -11.64
C TYR A 52 -13.13 -15.94 -12.42
N LYS A 53 -12.44 -15.80 -13.55
CA LYS A 53 -12.13 -16.92 -14.44
C LYS A 53 -10.69 -16.87 -14.93
N ILE A 54 -10.07 -18.04 -15.05
CA ILE A 54 -8.83 -18.23 -15.78
C ILE A 54 -9.07 -19.34 -16.81
N ASN A 55 -8.71 -19.10 -18.07
CA ASN A 55 -8.97 -20.03 -19.20
C ASN A 55 -10.45 -20.48 -19.32
N GLY A 56 -11.39 -19.63 -18.89
CA GLY A 56 -12.83 -19.91 -18.95
C GLY A 56 -13.38 -20.68 -17.73
N GLU A 57 -12.52 -21.19 -16.85
CA GLU A 57 -12.91 -21.90 -15.63
C GLU A 57 -13.10 -20.93 -14.47
N VAL A 58 -14.23 -21.06 -13.75
CA VAL A 58 -14.51 -20.26 -12.55
C VAL A 58 -13.63 -20.75 -11.41
N LYS A 59 -12.98 -19.81 -10.74
CA LYS A 59 -12.12 -20.08 -9.59
C LYS A 59 -12.27 -18.96 -8.56
N GLU A 60 -11.83 -19.23 -7.34
CA GLU A 60 -11.78 -18.21 -6.30
C GLU A 60 -10.90 -17.04 -6.76
N GLY A 61 -11.39 -15.79 -6.65
CA GLY A 61 -10.66 -14.60 -7.06
C GLY A 61 -9.29 -14.49 -6.40
N PHE A 62 -9.22 -14.60 -5.07
CA PHE A 62 -7.94 -14.52 -4.34
C PHE A 62 -6.99 -15.67 -4.68
N GLU A 63 -7.52 -16.86 -4.97
CA GLU A 63 -6.70 -17.99 -5.41
C GLU A 63 -6.02 -17.67 -6.75
N ILE A 64 -6.77 -17.14 -7.73
CA ILE A 64 -6.21 -16.71 -9.02
C ILE A 64 -5.10 -15.68 -8.81
N PHE A 65 -5.35 -14.61 -8.05
CA PHE A 65 -4.34 -13.57 -7.82
C PHE A 65 -3.10 -14.13 -7.10
N ARG A 66 -3.29 -15.02 -6.12
CA ARG A 66 -2.19 -15.61 -5.37
C ARG A 66 -1.31 -16.50 -6.23
N GLU A 67 -1.90 -17.31 -7.09
CA GLU A 67 -1.18 -18.17 -8.06
C GLU A 67 -0.43 -17.35 -9.12
N ASN A 68 -0.90 -16.14 -9.40
CA ASN A 68 -0.25 -15.18 -10.31
C ASN A 68 0.73 -14.23 -9.60
N GLY A 69 1.20 -14.59 -8.39
CA GLY A 69 2.30 -13.91 -7.70
C GLY A 69 1.93 -12.69 -6.86
N TYR A 70 0.63 -12.36 -6.73
CA TYR A 70 0.21 -11.28 -5.83
C TYR A 70 0.35 -11.73 -4.37
N THR A 71 0.92 -10.85 -3.55
CA THR A 71 1.20 -11.11 -2.13
C THR A 71 0.55 -10.10 -1.18
N TRP A 72 0.12 -8.95 -1.68
CA TRP A 72 -0.52 -7.90 -0.90
C TRP A 72 -1.95 -7.59 -1.36
N CYS A 73 -2.83 -7.41 -0.39
CA CYS A 73 -4.22 -7.03 -0.56
C CYS A 73 -4.41 -5.64 0.03
N ARG A 74 -4.55 -4.64 -0.85
CA ARG A 74 -4.91 -3.27 -0.44
C ARG A 74 -6.42 -3.18 -0.26
N LEU A 75 -6.84 -2.66 0.89
CA LEU A 75 -8.23 -2.51 1.27
C LEU A 75 -8.48 -1.08 1.71
N ARG A 76 -9.34 -0.35 0.99
CA ARG A 76 -9.85 0.92 1.49
C ARG A 76 -10.92 0.69 2.55
N ILE A 77 -11.02 1.61 3.50
CA ILE A 77 -12.10 1.68 4.49
C ILE A 77 -12.69 3.10 4.52
N PHE A 78 -14.02 3.17 4.46
CA PHE A 78 -14.83 4.37 4.64
C PHE A 78 -15.34 4.43 6.09
N HIS A 79 -15.62 5.64 6.59
CA HIS A 79 -16.08 5.83 7.96
C HIS A 79 -17.52 5.31 8.17
N THR A 80 -18.49 5.83 7.42
CA THR A 80 -19.89 5.38 7.45
C THR A 80 -20.47 5.35 6.03
N PRO A 81 -20.06 4.39 5.19
CA PRO A 81 -20.52 4.31 3.81
C PRO A 81 -22.01 3.97 3.69
N ASN A 82 -22.64 4.45 2.62
CA ASN A 82 -24.05 4.16 2.32
C ASN A 82 -24.32 2.71 1.86
N ARG A 83 -23.26 1.91 1.65
CA ARG A 83 -23.29 0.52 1.17
C ARG A 83 -23.80 0.35 -0.27
N GLU A 84 -23.89 1.43 -1.02
CA GLU A 84 -24.32 1.43 -2.42
C GLU A 84 -23.12 1.28 -3.36
N GLY A 85 -23.27 0.40 -4.36
CA GLY A 85 -22.24 0.16 -5.37
C GLY A 85 -20.86 -0.12 -4.75
N PRO A 86 -19.81 0.60 -5.18
CA PRO A 86 -18.45 0.39 -4.67
C PRO A 86 -18.17 1.14 -3.34
N VAL A 87 -19.15 1.85 -2.78
CA VAL A 87 -19.07 2.55 -1.48
C VAL A 87 -19.64 1.64 -0.40
N CYS A 88 -18.95 0.52 -0.12
CA CYS A 88 -19.43 -0.53 0.78
C CYS A 88 -18.43 -0.95 1.86
N ASN A 89 -17.28 -0.28 1.93
CA ASN A 89 -16.14 -0.66 2.74
C ASN A 89 -16.21 -0.12 4.17
N ASP A 90 -17.23 -0.52 4.93
CA ASP A 90 -17.20 -0.29 6.39
C ASP A 90 -16.29 -1.32 7.08
N LEU A 91 -16.18 -1.21 8.41
CA LEU A 91 -15.32 -2.06 9.22
C LEU A 91 -15.65 -3.55 9.10
N ASP A 92 -16.92 -3.92 9.18
CA ASP A 92 -17.36 -5.32 9.14
C ASP A 92 -17.09 -5.93 7.75
N TYR A 93 -17.43 -5.21 6.69
CA TYR A 93 -17.13 -5.62 5.33
C TYR A 93 -15.62 -5.79 5.13
N THR A 94 -14.82 -4.82 5.61
CA THR A 94 -13.37 -4.81 5.45
C THR A 94 -12.72 -5.96 6.22
N ILE A 95 -13.18 -6.26 7.44
CA ILE A 95 -12.70 -7.40 8.22
C ILE A 95 -13.02 -8.72 7.49
N ALA A 96 -14.25 -8.91 7.02
CA ALA A 96 -14.64 -10.14 6.33
C ALA A 96 -13.80 -10.37 5.05
N LEU A 97 -13.56 -9.31 4.28
CA LEU A 97 -12.74 -9.37 3.08
C LEU A 97 -11.24 -9.63 3.41
N ALA A 98 -10.72 -8.99 4.46
CA ALA A 98 -9.36 -9.22 4.93
C ALA A 98 -9.17 -10.66 5.43
N GLN A 99 -10.15 -11.23 6.14
CA GLN A 99 -10.12 -12.62 6.59
C GLN A 99 -10.06 -13.58 5.41
N LYS A 100 -10.86 -13.33 4.38
CA LYS A 100 -10.81 -14.11 3.13
C LYS A 100 -9.44 -14.00 2.47
N ALA A 101 -8.88 -12.80 2.32
CA ALA A 101 -7.54 -12.61 1.78
C ALA A 101 -6.46 -13.35 2.58
N ARG A 102 -6.55 -13.35 3.92
CA ARG A 102 -5.62 -14.10 4.81
C ARG A 102 -5.64 -15.60 4.57
N GLN A 103 -6.80 -16.19 4.26
CA GLN A 103 -6.90 -17.63 3.95
C GLN A 103 -6.07 -18.02 2.73
N PHE A 104 -5.84 -17.08 1.80
CA PHE A 104 -4.98 -17.26 0.62
C PHE A 104 -3.55 -16.73 0.83
N GLY A 105 -3.18 -16.37 2.06
CA GLY A 105 -1.82 -15.96 2.41
C GLY A 105 -1.44 -14.54 1.98
N PHE A 106 -2.42 -13.65 1.79
CA PHE A 106 -2.14 -12.24 1.52
C PHE A 106 -1.73 -11.49 2.80
N LYS A 107 -0.81 -10.54 2.63
CA LYS A 107 -0.61 -9.43 3.56
C LYS A 107 -1.68 -8.36 3.34
N ILE A 108 -2.06 -7.65 4.39
CA ILE A 108 -3.09 -6.61 4.37
C ILE A 108 -2.43 -5.24 4.39
N PHE A 109 -2.80 -4.43 3.40
CA PHE A 109 -2.51 -3.00 3.35
C PHE A 109 -3.82 -2.22 3.52
N LEU A 110 -4.04 -1.63 4.69
CA LEU A 110 -5.25 -0.87 4.99
C LEU A 110 -5.12 0.61 4.59
N ASN A 111 -6.11 1.14 3.89
CA ASN A 111 -6.16 2.54 3.47
C ASN A 111 -7.37 3.25 4.09
N PHE A 112 -7.12 4.16 5.03
CA PHE A 112 -8.14 5.00 5.61
C PHE A 112 -8.47 6.19 4.70
N HIS A 113 -9.72 6.24 4.22
CA HIS A 113 -10.20 7.40 3.46
C HIS A 113 -10.58 8.59 4.33
N TYR A 114 -10.93 8.36 5.60
CA TYR A 114 -11.48 9.39 6.51
C TYR A 114 -12.64 10.18 5.88
N SER A 115 -13.50 9.48 5.16
CA SER A 115 -14.70 9.99 4.49
C SER A 115 -15.75 8.87 4.48
N ASP A 116 -17.02 9.24 4.38
CA ASP A 116 -18.13 8.30 4.16
C ASP A 116 -18.20 7.80 2.71
N THR A 117 -17.42 8.40 1.82
CA THR A 117 -17.33 8.06 0.40
C THR A 117 -15.89 8.24 -0.11
N TRP A 118 -15.72 8.24 -1.43
CA TRP A 118 -14.43 8.46 -2.08
C TRP A 118 -13.74 9.74 -1.57
N ALA A 119 -12.44 9.60 -1.36
CA ALA A 119 -11.53 10.67 -0.98
C ALA A 119 -10.43 10.71 -2.05
N ASP A 120 -10.30 11.84 -2.73
CA ASP A 120 -9.43 12.08 -3.88
C ASP A 120 -8.97 13.57 -3.87
N PRO A 121 -8.07 14.00 -4.78
CA PRO A 121 -7.55 15.37 -4.75
C PRO A 121 -8.60 16.46 -4.91
N GLY A 122 -9.76 16.15 -5.49
CA GLY A 122 -10.87 17.08 -5.68
C GLY A 122 -11.96 16.98 -4.61
N LYS A 123 -11.96 15.92 -3.80
CA LYS A 123 -13.00 15.61 -2.82
C LYS A 123 -12.39 14.97 -1.58
N GLN A 124 -12.43 15.66 -0.45
CA GLN A 124 -11.98 15.14 0.84
C GLN A 124 -13.08 15.35 1.89
N PHE A 125 -14.31 14.92 1.60
CA PHE A 125 -15.47 15.24 2.44
C PHE A 125 -15.31 14.72 3.87
N THR A 126 -15.55 15.60 4.84
CA THR A 126 -15.64 15.23 6.25
C THR A 126 -16.79 14.23 6.45
N PRO A 127 -16.59 13.11 7.18
CA PRO A 127 -17.66 12.20 7.56
C PRO A 127 -18.82 12.95 8.22
N LYS A 128 -20.05 12.52 7.97
CA LYS A 128 -21.25 13.24 8.41
C LYS A 128 -21.27 13.49 9.92
N VAL A 129 -20.80 12.52 10.69
CA VAL A 129 -20.72 12.57 12.15
C VAL A 129 -19.67 13.58 12.67
N TRP A 130 -18.79 14.08 11.80
CA TRP A 130 -17.70 14.99 12.15
C TRP A 130 -17.90 16.44 11.65
N GLU A 131 -18.93 16.72 10.84
CA GLU A 131 -19.11 18.01 10.12
C GLU A 131 -19.13 19.28 11.00
N ASN A 132 -19.39 19.16 12.30
CA ASN A 132 -19.48 20.29 13.23
C ASN A 132 -18.50 20.21 14.41
N LEU A 133 -17.52 19.32 14.34
CA LEU A 133 -16.52 19.21 15.39
C LEU A 133 -15.57 20.40 15.35
N THR A 134 -15.15 20.85 16.53
CA THR A 134 -13.98 21.73 16.63
C THR A 134 -12.75 21.00 16.10
N PHE A 135 -11.73 21.73 15.68
CA PHE A 135 -10.50 21.11 15.17
C PHE A 135 -9.83 20.17 16.20
N GLU A 136 -9.87 20.53 17.48
CA GLU A 136 -9.36 19.70 18.57
C GLU A 136 -10.16 18.39 18.69
N THR A 137 -11.50 18.49 18.74
CA THR A 137 -12.37 17.30 18.82
C THR A 137 -12.29 16.44 17.57
N LEU A 138 -12.13 17.04 16.39
CA LEU A 138 -11.91 16.32 15.14
C LEU A 138 -10.60 15.54 15.18
N THR A 139 -9.52 16.16 15.66
CA THR A 139 -8.21 15.53 15.79
C THR A 139 -8.26 14.32 16.73
N ASP A 140 -8.95 14.43 17.88
CA ASP A 140 -9.18 13.27 18.76
C ASP A 140 -10.06 12.21 18.07
N SER A 141 -11.10 12.61 17.34
CA SER A 141 -11.98 11.68 16.61
C SER A 141 -11.22 10.86 15.56
N VAL A 142 -10.29 11.48 14.83
CA VAL A 142 -9.39 10.78 13.89
C VAL A 142 -8.54 9.75 14.64
N TYR A 143 -7.93 10.13 15.76
CA TYR A 143 -7.15 9.21 16.60
C TYR A 143 -8.00 8.02 17.08
N GLN A 144 -9.18 8.29 17.67
CA GLN A 144 -10.06 7.26 18.22
C GLN A 144 -10.59 6.33 17.13
N TYR A 145 -11.03 6.87 16.00
CA TYR A 145 -11.52 6.07 14.88
C TYR A 145 -10.44 5.12 14.37
N THR A 146 -9.23 5.63 14.12
CA THR A 146 -8.12 4.80 13.63
C THR A 146 -7.74 3.72 14.64
N LYS A 147 -7.65 4.08 15.92
CA LYS A 147 -7.35 3.11 16.99
C LYS A 147 -8.41 2.01 17.08
N ASN A 148 -9.69 2.36 17.02
CA ASN A 148 -10.80 1.43 17.11
C ASN A 148 -10.82 0.46 15.93
N VAL A 149 -10.63 0.96 14.69
CA VAL A 149 -10.52 0.10 13.50
C VAL A 149 -9.34 -0.86 13.63
N MET A 150 -8.17 -0.36 14.00
CA MET A 150 -6.97 -1.19 14.14
C MET A 150 -7.11 -2.25 15.23
N GLN A 151 -7.75 -1.92 16.36
CA GLN A 151 -8.07 -2.89 17.42
C GLN A 151 -9.07 -3.94 16.98
N ALA A 152 -10.12 -3.57 16.24
CA ALA A 152 -11.10 -4.50 15.73
C ALA A 152 -10.48 -5.47 14.71
N MET A 153 -9.70 -4.96 13.76
CA MET A 153 -8.97 -5.78 12.79
C MET A 153 -7.98 -6.72 13.48
N LYS A 154 -7.26 -6.25 14.52
CA LYS A 154 -6.38 -7.10 15.32
C LYS A 154 -7.16 -8.23 16.00
N SER A 155 -8.27 -7.89 16.65
CA SER A 155 -9.12 -8.84 17.38
C SER A 155 -9.73 -9.89 16.44
N ALA A 156 -10.00 -9.52 15.19
CA ALA A 156 -10.47 -10.40 14.13
C ALA A 156 -9.37 -11.22 13.44
N GLY A 157 -8.11 -11.12 13.89
CA GLY A 157 -6.97 -11.88 13.34
C GLY A 157 -6.43 -11.35 12.01
N VAL A 158 -6.77 -10.11 11.63
CA VAL A 158 -6.43 -9.52 10.32
C VAL A 158 -5.66 -8.21 10.46
N PHE A 159 -4.79 -8.11 11.47
CA PHE A 159 -4.00 -6.91 11.72
C PHE A 159 -3.17 -6.53 10.47
N PRO A 160 -3.22 -5.27 9.99
CA PRO A 160 -2.50 -4.86 8.77
C PRO A 160 -0.97 -4.89 8.90
N GLU A 161 -0.29 -5.23 7.81
CA GLU A 161 1.17 -5.08 7.67
C GLU A 161 1.58 -3.67 7.24
N MET A 162 0.66 -2.88 6.68
CA MET A 162 0.90 -1.49 6.30
C MET A 162 -0.41 -0.71 6.43
N VAL A 163 -0.31 0.57 6.82
CA VAL A 163 -1.47 1.46 6.93
C VAL A 163 -1.20 2.77 6.19
N GLN A 164 -2.16 3.19 5.37
CA GLN A 164 -2.17 4.50 4.73
C GLN A 164 -3.13 5.43 5.48
N ILE A 165 -2.65 6.62 5.83
CA ILE A 165 -3.40 7.64 6.58
C ILE A 165 -3.87 8.72 5.60
N GLY A 166 -5.13 8.63 5.17
CA GLY A 166 -5.70 9.50 4.14
C GLY A 166 -5.44 8.96 2.73
N ASN A 167 -6.29 9.29 1.77
CA ASN A 167 -6.12 8.88 0.37
C ASN A 167 -5.94 10.10 -0.53
N GLU A 168 -4.84 10.12 -1.29
CA GLU A 168 -4.54 11.15 -2.30
C GLU A 168 -4.64 12.57 -1.71
N ILE A 169 -3.85 12.79 -0.67
CA ILE A 169 -3.98 13.96 0.22
C ILE A 169 -3.13 15.16 -0.22
N ASN A 170 -2.75 15.25 -1.51
CA ASN A 170 -1.95 16.38 -2.03
C ASN A 170 -2.64 17.74 -1.84
N ASN A 171 -3.97 17.76 -1.67
CA ASN A 171 -4.74 18.96 -1.31
C ASN A 171 -5.26 18.94 0.15
N GLY A 172 -4.68 18.08 0.99
CA GLY A 172 -5.09 17.85 2.38
C GLY A 172 -6.13 16.73 2.53
N MET A 173 -6.79 16.68 3.68
CA MET A 173 -7.79 15.67 4.02
C MET A 173 -8.89 16.26 4.93
N ILE A 174 -10.07 15.64 5.01
CA ILE A 174 -11.15 16.03 5.93
C ILE A 174 -11.47 17.54 5.83
N TRP A 175 -12.00 17.96 4.69
CA TRP A 175 -12.29 19.35 4.37
C TRP A 175 -13.57 19.85 5.05
N PRO A 176 -13.60 21.14 5.47
CA PRO A 176 -12.57 22.16 5.25
C PRO A 176 -11.42 22.18 6.26
N GLN A 177 -11.51 21.45 7.37
CA GLN A 177 -10.61 21.59 8.51
C GLN A 177 -9.15 21.26 8.18
N GLY A 178 -8.91 20.17 7.43
CA GLY A 178 -7.58 19.75 7.01
C GLY A 178 -7.27 20.04 5.54
N ARG A 179 -7.97 21.00 4.92
CA ARG A 179 -7.66 21.43 3.54
C ARG A 179 -6.29 22.11 3.52
N LEU A 180 -5.40 21.64 2.66
CA LEU A 180 -4.03 22.15 2.63
C LEU A 180 -3.95 23.58 2.07
N TRP A 181 -4.67 23.84 0.98
CA TRP A 181 -4.63 25.13 0.30
C TRP A 181 -5.94 25.89 0.49
N GLU A 182 -5.85 27.04 1.16
CA GLU A 182 -7.01 27.92 1.41
C GLU A 182 -6.60 29.38 1.19
N ASN A 183 -7.28 30.07 0.25
CA ASN A 183 -7.01 31.46 -0.13
C ASN A 183 -5.53 31.76 -0.44
N GLY A 184 -4.82 30.79 -1.04
CA GLY A 184 -3.40 30.90 -1.38
C GLY A 184 -2.43 30.61 -0.24
N ASN A 185 -2.92 30.31 0.96
CA ASN A 185 -2.08 29.95 2.10
C ASN A 185 -2.08 28.43 2.33
N ALA A 186 -0.92 27.90 2.69
CA ALA A 186 -0.76 26.50 3.08
C ALA A 186 -1.11 26.31 4.57
N ARG A 187 -1.90 25.28 4.87
CA ARG A 187 -2.38 24.91 6.22
C ARG A 187 -1.73 23.60 6.68
N TRP A 188 -0.39 23.59 6.67
CA TRP A 188 0.41 22.41 7.00
C TRP A 188 0.28 21.98 8.44
N GLU A 189 0.03 22.91 9.36
CA GLU A 189 -0.14 22.60 10.79
C GLU A 189 -1.38 21.71 11.00
N GLU A 190 -2.49 22.06 10.35
CA GLU A 190 -3.73 21.31 10.47
C GLU A 190 -3.65 19.94 9.80
N LEU A 191 -3.10 19.87 8.58
CA LEU A 191 -2.88 18.59 7.92
C LEU A 191 -1.95 17.70 8.76
N SER A 192 -0.85 18.25 9.27
CA SER A 192 0.10 17.50 10.11
C SER A 192 -0.52 17.02 11.41
N ALA A 193 -1.39 17.81 12.04
CA ALA A 193 -2.06 17.41 13.27
C ALA A 193 -3.02 16.22 13.03
N LEU A 194 -3.80 16.23 11.95
CA LEU A 194 -4.67 15.12 11.58
C LEU A 194 -3.88 13.86 11.21
N LEU A 195 -2.79 14.01 10.45
CA LEU A 195 -1.88 12.90 10.12
C LEU A 195 -1.26 12.28 11.37
N LYS A 196 -0.74 13.11 12.30
CA LYS A 196 -0.19 12.65 13.57
C LYS A 196 -1.23 11.93 14.41
N ALA A 197 -2.48 12.39 14.44
CA ALA A 197 -3.56 11.71 15.15
C ALA A 197 -3.84 10.32 14.58
N GLY A 198 -3.97 10.20 13.25
CA GLY A 198 -4.14 8.91 12.58
C GLY A 198 -2.96 7.96 12.83
N ILE A 199 -1.72 8.47 12.70
CA ILE A 199 -0.50 7.70 12.99
C ILE A 199 -0.49 7.20 14.42
N ARG A 200 -0.78 8.06 15.40
CA ARG A 200 -0.87 7.67 16.81
C ARG A 200 -1.93 6.59 17.03
N GLY A 201 -3.08 6.69 16.37
CA GLY A 201 -4.14 5.68 16.42
C GLY A 201 -3.66 4.31 15.97
N VAL A 202 -2.79 4.23 14.96
CA VAL A 202 -2.13 2.98 14.54
C VAL A 202 -1.09 2.53 15.57
N LYS A 203 -0.14 3.42 15.89
CA LYS A 203 1.08 3.09 16.64
C LYS A 203 0.81 2.70 18.10
N GLU A 204 -0.24 3.24 18.71
CA GLU A 204 -0.59 2.96 20.11
C GLU A 204 -1.44 1.69 20.31
N VAL A 205 -1.85 1.00 19.23
CA VAL A 205 -2.43 -0.35 19.34
C VAL A 205 -1.31 -1.35 19.61
N LYS A 206 -1.58 -2.40 20.40
CA LYS A 206 -0.61 -3.48 20.65
C LYS A 206 -0.03 -4.02 19.34
N ASP A 207 1.29 -4.09 19.26
CA ASP A 207 2.08 -4.48 18.06
C ASP A 207 1.97 -3.50 16.87
N GLY A 208 1.31 -2.35 17.03
CA GLY A 208 1.17 -1.33 15.99
C GLY A 208 2.40 -0.44 15.83
N ALA A 209 3.28 -0.38 16.83
CA ALA A 209 4.47 0.48 16.85
C ALA A 209 5.37 0.29 15.62
N GLU A 210 5.50 -0.93 15.12
CA GLU A 210 6.36 -1.27 13.98
C GLU A 210 5.65 -1.22 12.62
N ILE A 211 4.32 -0.97 12.58
CA ILE A 211 3.58 -0.95 11.31
C ILE A 211 4.07 0.23 10.44
N PRO A 212 4.59 0.00 9.23
CA PRO A 212 4.92 1.09 8.31
C PRO A 212 3.67 1.91 7.97
N ILE A 213 3.85 3.22 8.00
CA ILE A 213 2.82 4.19 7.62
C ILE A 213 3.12 4.67 6.20
N MET A 214 2.10 4.66 5.34
CA MET A 214 2.14 5.27 4.01
C MET A 214 1.42 6.63 4.04
N ILE A 215 2.11 7.65 3.55
CA ILE A 215 1.53 8.92 3.15
C ILE A 215 1.39 8.87 1.62
N HIS A 216 0.17 9.08 1.11
CA HIS A 216 -0.18 8.85 -0.28
C HIS A 216 -0.72 10.12 -0.95
N ALA A 217 -0.06 10.53 -2.03
CA ALA A 217 -0.42 11.68 -2.86
C ALA A 217 -0.63 11.24 -4.32
N ALA A 218 -1.57 11.86 -5.04
CA ALA A 218 -1.87 11.54 -6.45
C ALA A 218 -0.91 12.20 -7.45
N THR A 219 0.33 12.46 -7.02
CA THR A 219 1.28 13.33 -7.73
C THR A 219 2.32 12.55 -8.54
N GLY A 220 2.23 11.22 -8.61
CA GLY A 220 3.29 10.37 -9.16
C GLY A 220 3.67 10.63 -10.62
N GLY A 221 2.83 11.34 -11.37
CA GLY A 221 3.13 11.80 -12.74
C GLY A 221 3.65 13.24 -12.84
N ASP A 222 3.72 13.97 -11.73
CA ASP A 222 4.14 15.37 -11.63
C ASP A 222 5.25 15.52 -10.58
N LEU A 223 6.47 15.74 -11.05
CA LEU A 223 7.64 15.90 -10.18
C LEU A 223 7.53 17.14 -9.30
N VAL A 224 7.01 18.26 -9.84
CA VAL A 224 6.95 19.53 -9.11
C VAL A 224 5.90 19.43 -8.00
N GLU A 225 4.73 18.86 -8.29
CA GLU A 225 3.70 18.65 -7.27
C GLU A 225 4.17 17.66 -6.20
N SER A 226 4.88 16.59 -6.60
CA SER A 226 5.46 15.63 -5.65
C SER A 226 6.51 16.28 -4.73
N ASP A 227 7.46 17.03 -5.30
CA ASP A 227 8.50 17.71 -4.54
C ASP A 227 7.87 18.72 -3.57
N ASN A 228 6.87 19.49 -4.01
CA ASN A 228 6.17 20.45 -3.16
C ASN A 228 5.44 19.79 -1.98
N PHE A 229 4.97 18.56 -2.13
CA PHE A 229 4.21 17.87 -1.09
C PHE A 229 5.10 17.11 -0.10
N TYR A 230 6.24 16.55 -0.56
CA TYR A 230 7.10 15.69 0.27
C TYR A 230 8.38 16.37 0.80
N SER A 231 8.70 17.60 0.38
CA SER A 231 9.85 18.37 0.90
C SER A 231 9.54 19.17 2.16
#